data_AF-I2Q0S2-F1
#
_entry.id   AF-I2Q0S2-F1
#
_cell.length_a   1.000
_cell.length_b   1.000
_cell.length_c   1.000
_cell.angle_alpha   90.00
_cell.angle_beta   90.00
_cell.angle_gamma   90.00
#
_symmetry.space_group_name_H-M   'P 1'
#
loop_
_entity.id
_entity.type
_entity.pdbx_description
1 polymer ?
#
loop_
_entity_poly.entity_id
_entity_poly.type
_entity_poly.pdbx_seq_one_letter_code
_entity_poly.pdbx_strand_id
1 'polypeptide(L)'
;MVNDEELIERMLEKILHEVVPDLRESISATIEREVAKTLSRALLESEFHQRLNQEMRQGLQDIYKEINQAAKTEGEVQHQDDRQQADQLFQEAAQQLDKILQTTETATTEIMDIVEKHMDLQAAASGILAGLDGGPAAPGDVASLRAGNAALGEDLMRIMTTLSFQDLTGQRIKRIIEAIKKVEQIVLDLYLSTGLQIKARAEAPDKAIAELEAEARRKVSELKGPQNKVGQGDVDDLLAQLGLD
;
A
#
# COMPACT_ATOMS: atom_id res chain seq x y z
N MET A 1 -21.71 68.16 -56.77
CA MET A 1 -20.60 67.35 -56.24
C MET A 1 -20.72 67.45 -54.74
N VAL A 2 -21.18 66.38 -54.08
CA VAL A 2 -21.16 66.34 -52.61
C VAL A 2 -19.71 66.44 -52.20
N ASN A 3 -19.40 67.37 -51.31
CA ASN A 3 -18.03 67.74 -50.97
C ASN A 3 -17.45 66.63 -50.08
N ASP A 4 -16.46 65.87 -50.57
CA ASP A 4 -15.89 64.71 -49.89
C ASP A 4 -15.40 65.04 -48.46
N GLU A 5 -15.04 66.29 -48.21
CA GLU A 5 -14.61 66.83 -46.91
C GLU A 5 -15.73 66.81 -45.84
N GLU A 6 -16.96 67.17 -46.22
CA GLU A 6 -18.12 67.19 -45.32
C GLU A 6 -18.58 65.76 -44.97
N LEU A 7 -18.32 64.81 -45.88
CA LEU A 7 -18.63 63.40 -45.69
C LEU A 7 -17.62 62.74 -44.72
N ILE A 8 -16.34 63.10 -44.83
CA ILE A 8 -15.28 62.64 -43.92
C ILE A 8 -15.50 63.18 -42.50
N GLU A 9 -15.90 64.44 -42.35
CA GLU A 9 -16.12 65.06 -41.03
C GLU A 9 -17.30 64.38 -40.29
N ARG A 10 -18.40 64.11 -40.99
CA ARG A 10 -19.53 63.34 -40.43
C ARG A 10 -19.18 61.90 -40.10
N MET A 11 -18.30 61.26 -40.88
CA MET A 11 -17.82 59.91 -40.56
C MET A 11 -16.89 59.90 -39.34
N LEU A 12 -16.00 60.89 -39.21
CA LEU A 12 -15.15 61.07 -38.03
C LEU A 12 -15.99 61.29 -36.76
N GLU A 13 -17.02 62.14 -36.85
CA GLU A 13 -17.92 62.43 -35.74
C GLU A 13 -18.71 61.19 -35.32
N LYS A 14 -19.20 60.40 -36.28
CA LYS A 14 -19.82 59.08 -36.02
C LYS A 14 -18.88 58.08 -35.38
N ILE A 15 -17.63 58.00 -35.84
CA ILE A 15 -16.64 57.09 -35.25
C ILE A 15 -16.36 57.50 -33.79
N LEU A 16 -16.22 58.80 -33.53
CA LEU A 16 -15.95 59.33 -32.19
C LEU A 16 -17.13 59.17 -31.21
N HIS A 17 -18.36 59.38 -31.66
CA HIS A 17 -19.55 59.37 -30.80
C HIS A 17 -20.30 58.03 -30.71
N GLU A 18 -20.23 57.18 -31.73
CA GLU A 18 -20.89 55.87 -31.71
C GLU A 18 -19.85 54.75 -31.55
N VAL A 19 -18.86 54.67 -32.44
CA VAL A 19 -17.99 53.48 -32.52
C VAL A 19 -17.01 53.39 -31.35
N VAL A 20 -16.37 54.49 -30.93
CA VAL A 20 -15.40 54.50 -29.83
C VAL A 20 -16.02 54.11 -28.47
N PRO A 21 -17.14 54.71 -28.03
CA PRO A 21 -17.78 54.31 -26.78
C PRO A 21 -18.30 52.87 -26.81
N ASP A 22 -18.92 52.44 -27.93
CA ASP A 22 -19.36 51.06 -28.11
C ASP A 22 -18.19 50.06 -28.05
N LEU A 23 -17.05 50.39 -28.68
CA LEU A 23 -15.84 49.58 -28.59
C LEU A 23 -15.32 49.50 -27.16
N ARG A 24 -15.29 50.62 -26.44
CA ARG A 24 -14.79 50.69 -25.06
C ARG A 24 -15.67 49.86 -24.12
N GLU A 25 -16.98 49.92 -24.28
CA GLU A 25 -17.93 49.16 -23.48
C GLU A 25 -17.84 47.65 -23.79
N SER A 26 -17.79 47.31 -25.08
CA SER A 26 -17.63 45.92 -25.54
C SER A 26 -16.29 45.31 -25.08
N ILE A 27 -15.19 46.05 -25.19
CA ILE A 27 -13.87 45.62 -24.72
C ILE A 27 -13.87 45.48 -23.20
N SER A 28 -14.43 46.44 -22.44
CA SER A 28 -14.48 46.34 -20.98
C SER A 28 -15.30 45.13 -20.53
N ALA A 29 -16.48 44.92 -21.11
CA ALA A 29 -17.32 43.76 -20.79
C ALA A 29 -16.65 42.42 -21.17
N THR A 30 -15.89 42.40 -22.27
CA THR A 30 -15.13 41.22 -22.69
C THR A 30 -13.94 40.96 -21.77
N ILE A 31 -13.19 41.99 -21.40
CA ILE A 31 -12.07 41.90 -20.45
C ILE A 31 -12.57 41.46 -19.07
N GLU A 32 -13.65 42.04 -18.56
CA GLU A 32 -14.23 41.66 -17.27
C GLU A 32 -14.65 40.18 -17.25
N ARG A 33 -15.32 39.71 -18.32
CA ARG A 33 -15.67 38.30 -18.44
C ARG A 33 -14.44 37.39 -18.49
N GLU A 34 -13.43 37.75 -19.27
CA GLU A 34 -12.25 36.91 -19.46
C GLU A 34 -11.36 36.89 -18.21
N VAL A 35 -11.22 38.03 -17.54
CA VAL A 35 -10.52 38.14 -16.24
C VAL A 35 -11.27 37.34 -15.18
N ALA A 36 -12.60 37.48 -15.07
CA ALA A 36 -13.39 36.71 -14.12
C ALA A 36 -13.28 35.20 -14.36
N LYS A 37 -13.30 34.78 -15.64
CA LYS A 37 -13.12 33.37 -16.03
C LYS A 37 -11.73 32.87 -15.68
N THR A 38 -10.69 33.65 -15.95
CA THR A 38 -9.29 33.27 -15.67
C THR A 38 -9.02 33.21 -14.17
N LEU A 39 -9.50 34.18 -13.38
CA LEU A 39 -9.40 34.15 -11.92
C LEU A 39 -10.18 32.98 -11.33
N SER A 40 -11.41 32.75 -11.79
CA SER A 40 -12.21 31.61 -11.33
C SER A 40 -11.49 30.28 -11.60
N ARG A 41 -10.88 30.13 -12.78
CA ARG A 41 -10.13 28.93 -13.14
C ARG A 41 -8.88 28.75 -12.28
N ALA A 42 -8.11 29.81 -12.06
CA ALA A 42 -6.92 29.78 -11.21
C ALA A 42 -7.25 29.50 -9.73
N LEU A 43 -8.35 30.07 -9.22
CA LEU A 43 -8.83 29.80 -7.86
C LEU A 43 -9.28 28.35 -7.70
N LEU A 44 -10.06 27.84 -8.67
CA LEU A 44 -10.47 26.44 -8.68
C LEU A 44 -9.24 25.52 -8.71
N GLU A 45 -8.24 25.82 -9.54
CA GLU A 45 -7.00 25.05 -9.67
C GLU A 45 -6.24 25.00 -8.35
N SER A 46 -6.10 26.15 -7.68
CA SER A 46 -5.50 26.23 -6.35
C SER A 46 -6.27 25.39 -5.32
N GLU A 47 -7.60 25.50 -5.27
CA GLU A 47 -8.44 24.71 -4.35
C GLU A 47 -8.33 23.20 -4.63
N PHE A 48 -8.23 22.81 -5.91
CA PHE A 48 -8.06 21.41 -6.30
C PHE A 48 -6.75 20.83 -5.78
N HIS A 49 -5.64 21.53 -6.00
CA HIS A 49 -4.36 21.08 -5.48
C HIS A 49 -4.33 21.02 -3.96
N GLN A 50 -5.01 21.94 -3.27
CA GLN A 50 -5.13 21.89 -1.81
C GLN A 50 -5.91 20.66 -1.32
N ARG A 51 -7.05 20.35 -1.95
CA ARG A 51 -7.86 19.16 -1.61
C ARG A 51 -7.18 17.86 -1.97
N LEU A 52 -6.59 17.76 -3.15
CA LEU A 52 -5.83 16.59 -3.59
C LEU A 52 -4.71 16.26 -2.59
N ASN A 53 -3.97 17.30 -2.17
CA ASN A 53 -2.94 17.14 -1.15
C ASN A 53 -3.53 16.70 0.20
N GLN A 54 -4.74 17.14 0.57
CA GLN A 54 -5.39 16.73 1.80
C GLN A 54 -5.88 15.27 1.75
N GLU A 55 -6.45 14.84 0.63
CA GLU A 55 -6.84 13.45 0.41
C GLU A 55 -5.64 12.51 0.37
N MET A 56 -4.56 12.89 -0.32
CA MET A 56 -3.30 12.13 -0.26
C MET A 56 -2.76 12.01 1.16
N ARG A 57 -2.80 13.09 1.95
CA ARG A 57 -2.42 13.04 3.37
C ARG A 57 -3.32 12.10 4.17
N GLN A 58 -4.64 12.16 3.96
CA GLN A 58 -5.60 11.32 4.67
C GLN A 58 -5.44 9.83 4.30
N GLY A 59 -5.28 9.51 3.02
CA GLY A 59 -5.03 8.15 2.55
C GLY A 59 -3.74 7.58 3.12
N LEU A 60 -2.66 8.36 3.15
CA LEU A 60 -1.41 7.98 3.82
C LEU A 60 -1.59 7.76 5.33
N GLN A 61 -2.42 8.57 6.01
CA GLN A 61 -2.76 8.35 7.43
C GLN A 61 -3.60 7.07 7.66
N ASP A 62 -4.46 6.69 6.71
CA ASP A 62 -5.26 5.47 6.82
C ASP A 62 -4.40 4.22 6.56
N ILE A 63 -3.48 4.29 5.58
CA ILE A 63 -2.39 3.29 5.41
C ILE A 63 -1.65 3.12 6.74
N TYR A 64 -1.27 4.25 7.34
CA TYR A 64 -0.55 4.28 8.61
C TYR A 64 -1.33 3.58 9.73
N LYS A 65 -2.63 3.86 9.91
CA LYS A 65 -3.46 3.22 10.96
C LYS A 65 -3.58 1.71 10.79
N GLU A 66 -3.76 1.24 9.56
CA GLU A 66 -3.93 -0.20 9.28
C GLU A 66 -2.63 -0.99 9.48
N ILE A 67 -1.49 -0.44 9.06
CA ILE A 67 -0.18 -1.04 9.37
C ILE A 67 0.03 -1.11 10.89
N ASN A 68 -0.27 -0.02 11.59
CA ASN A 68 -0.04 0.08 13.04
C ASN A 68 -0.97 -0.88 13.83
N GLN A 69 -2.21 -1.09 13.37
CA GLN A 69 -3.09 -2.11 13.96
C GLN A 69 -2.61 -3.53 13.74
N ALA A 70 -2.03 -3.83 12.56
CA ALA A 70 -1.50 -5.16 12.28
C ALA A 70 -0.16 -5.45 12.98
N ALA A 71 0.64 -4.40 13.23
CA ALA A 71 1.92 -4.49 13.93
C ALA A 71 1.77 -4.53 15.46
N LYS A 72 0.74 -3.88 16.04
CA LYS A 72 0.57 -3.78 17.49
C LYS A 72 0.18 -5.09 18.16
N THR A 73 1.02 -5.53 19.09
CA THR A 73 0.61 -6.33 20.26
C THR A 73 0.10 -5.36 21.33
N GLU A 74 -0.92 -5.75 22.09
CA GLU A 74 -1.65 -4.91 23.06
C GLU A 74 -0.76 -3.93 23.86
N GLY A 75 -1.13 -2.66 23.84
CA GLY A 75 -0.62 -1.63 24.75
C GLY A 75 0.52 -0.78 24.19
N GLU A 76 0.16 0.30 23.49
CA GLU A 76 0.76 1.63 23.64
C GLU A 76 0.20 2.56 22.56
N VAL A 77 -0.55 3.58 23.01
CA VAL A 77 -1.06 4.65 22.15
C VAL A 77 -0.25 5.89 22.51
N GLN A 78 0.72 6.24 21.67
CA GLN A 78 1.33 7.56 21.70
C GLN A 78 1.12 8.24 20.35
N HIS A 79 0.49 9.40 20.43
CA HIS A 79 0.29 10.35 19.33
C HIS A 79 1.59 11.12 19.13
N GLN A 80 2.27 10.98 17.98
CA GLN A 80 3.32 11.92 17.54
C GLN A 80 3.70 11.72 16.04
N ASP A 81 3.68 12.82 15.29
CA ASP A 81 4.14 13.10 13.90
C ASP A 81 4.22 11.96 12.85
N ASP A 82 3.26 12.02 11.90
CA ASP A 82 2.91 11.02 10.87
C ASP A 82 4.02 10.63 9.87
N ARG A 83 5.12 11.40 9.72
CA ARG A 83 6.17 11.09 8.71
C ARG A 83 7.27 10.17 9.22
N GLN A 84 7.74 10.37 10.45
CA GLN A 84 8.79 9.51 11.03
C GLN A 84 8.24 8.13 11.40
N GLN A 85 6.92 8.06 11.57
CA GLN A 85 6.21 6.90 12.05
C GLN A 85 5.93 5.84 10.95
N ALA A 86 5.73 6.24 9.70
CA ALA A 86 5.56 5.29 8.59
C ALA A 86 6.87 4.55 8.24
N ASP A 87 7.98 5.28 8.16
CA ASP A 87 9.31 4.69 7.95
C ASP A 87 9.70 3.76 9.12
N GLN A 88 9.36 4.15 10.36
CA GLN A 88 9.55 3.29 11.54
C GLN A 88 8.69 2.02 11.48
N LEU A 89 7.45 2.09 10.98
CA LEU A 89 6.57 0.92 10.90
C LEU A 89 6.97 -0.08 9.81
N PHE A 90 7.41 0.40 8.63
CA PHE A 90 7.97 -0.50 7.62
C PHE A 90 9.25 -1.16 8.15
N GLN A 91 10.08 -0.42 8.89
CA GLN A 91 11.24 -0.99 9.57
C GLN A 91 10.84 -2.00 10.65
N GLU A 92 9.81 -1.74 11.45
CA GLU A 92 9.31 -2.68 12.47
C GLU A 92 8.72 -3.95 11.85
N ALA A 93 7.90 -3.84 10.81
CA ALA A 93 7.34 -4.99 10.11
C ALA A 93 8.44 -5.85 9.47
N ALA A 94 9.44 -5.21 8.85
CA ALA A 94 10.62 -5.90 8.33
C ALA A 94 11.42 -6.59 9.44
N GLN A 95 11.65 -5.92 10.58
CA GLN A 95 12.31 -6.50 11.74
C GLN A 95 11.53 -7.69 12.33
N GLN A 96 10.20 -7.64 12.35
CA GLN A 96 9.37 -8.77 12.80
C GLN A 96 9.47 -9.97 11.84
N LEU A 97 9.51 -9.73 10.53
CA LEU A 97 9.76 -10.76 9.51
C LEU A 97 11.16 -11.37 9.67
N ASP A 98 12.19 -10.55 9.85
CA ASP A 98 13.56 -11.02 10.10
C ASP A 98 13.64 -11.88 11.37
N LYS A 99 12.95 -11.47 12.44
CA LYS A 99 12.89 -12.23 13.69
C LYS A 99 12.19 -13.58 13.52
N ILE A 100 11.14 -13.62 12.71
CA ILE A 100 10.45 -14.86 12.33
C ILE A 100 11.41 -15.77 11.59
N LEU A 101 12.09 -15.25 10.56
CA LEU A 101 13.03 -16.00 9.74
C LEU A 101 14.18 -16.57 10.59
N GLN A 102 14.78 -15.74 11.44
CA GLN A 102 15.85 -16.15 12.36
C GLN A 102 15.39 -17.24 13.35
N THR A 103 14.17 -17.11 13.90
CA THR A 103 13.61 -18.10 14.82
C THR A 103 13.35 -19.42 14.09
N THR A 104 12.85 -19.37 12.86
CA THR A 104 12.64 -20.56 12.02
C THR A 104 13.96 -21.23 11.65
N GLU A 105 14.99 -20.46 11.30
CA GLU A 105 16.33 -20.98 11.01
C GLU A 105 16.93 -21.66 12.23
N THR A 106 16.91 -20.99 13.38
CA THR A 106 17.41 -21.54 14.65
C THR A 106 16.70 -22.85 15.03
N ALA A 107 15.37 -22.87 14.94
CA ALA A 107 14.57 -24.06 15.19
C ALA A 107 14.92 -25.21 14.23
N THR A 108 15.16 -24.89 12.96
CA THR A 108 15.53 -25.88 11.94
C THR A 108 16.92 -26.45 12.23
N THR A 109 17.90 -25.62 12.57
CA THR A 109 19.24 -26.05 12.97
C THR A 109 19.18 -26.94 14.21
N GLU A 110 18.43 -26.56 15.26
CA GLU A 110 18.27 -27.38 16.46
C GLU A 110 17.67 -28.75 16.15
N ILE A 111 16.66 -28.82 15.27
CA ILE A 111 16.08 -30.10 14.83
C ILE A 111 17.10 -30.94 14.06
N MET A 112 17.88 -30.32 13.16
CA MET A 112 18.91 -31.04 12.41
C MET A 112 19.99 -31.62 13.33
N ASP A 113 20.47 -30.85 14.32
CA ASP A 113 21.45 -31.30 15.30
C ASP A 113 20.94 -32.51 16.11
N ILE A 114 19.67 -32.47 16.52
CA ILE A 114 19.04 -33.58 17.24
C ILE A 114 18.92 -34.82 16.35
N VAL A 115 18.52 -34.64 15.08
CA VAL A 115 18.41 -35.76 14.13
C VAL A 115 19.77 -36.39 13.86
N GLU A 116 20.83 -35.59 13.67
CA GLU A 116 22.20 -36.09 13.47
C GLU A 116 22.68 -36.91 14.69
N LYS A 117 22.48 -36.37 15.90
CA LYS A 117 22.74 -37.11 17.15
C LYS A 117 21.99 -38.44 17.20
N HIS A 118 20.74 -38.49 16.74
CA HIS A 118 19.97 -39.74 16.69
C HIS A 118 20.47 -40.72 15.64
N MET A 119 20.95 -40.24 14.49
CA MET A 119 21.56 -41.11 13.49
C MET A 119 22.79 -41.82 14.06
N ASP A 120 23.63 -41.12 14.81
CA ASP A 120 24.80 -41.71 15.49
C ASP A 120 24.41 -42.72 16.57
N LEU A 121 23.45 -42.35 17.44
CA LEU A 121 22.94 -43.25 18.48
C LEU A 121 22.28 -44.51 17.88
N GLN A 122 21.56 -44.36 16.77
CA GLN A 122 20.95 -45.47 16.04
C GLN A 122 22.00 -46.38 15.40
N ALA A 123 23.06 -45.82 14.84
CA ALA A 123 24.16 -46.59 14.26
C ALA A 123 24.89 -47.40 15.35
N ALA A 124 25.19 -46.77 16.49
CA ALA A 124 25.80 -47.43 17.64
C ALA A 124 24.90 -48.55 18.19
N ALA A 125 23.60 -48.29 18.35
CA ALA A 125 22.63 -49.29 18.79
C ALA A 125 22.53 -50.47 17.81
N SER A 126 22.51 -50.20 16.50
CA SER A 126 22.49 -51.25 15.47
C SER A 126 23.74 -52.14 15.53
N GLY A 127 24.91 -51.56 15.78
CA GLY A 127 26.16 -52.32 15.95
C GLY A 127 26.12 -53.24 17.17
N ILE A 128 25.60 -52.75 18.30
CA ILE A 128 25.38 -53.56 19.50
C ILE A 128 24.39 -54.70 19.22
N LEU A 129 23.25 -54.39 18.57
CA LEU A 129 22.21 -55.37 18.26
C LEU A 129 22.72 -56.48 17.32
N ALA A 130 23.55 -56.15 16.33
CA ALA A 130 24.17 -57.14 15.43
C ALA A 130 25.14 -58.09 16.17
N GLY A 131 25.74 -57.64 17.29
CA GLY A 131 26.60 -58.47 18.13
C GLY A 131 25.84 -59.52 18.96
N LEU A 132 24.51 -59.40 19.07
CA LEU A 132 23.67 -60.31 19.86
C LEU A 132 23.48 -61.69 19.22
N ASP A 133 23.72 -61.82 17.92
CA ASP A 133 23.70 -63.11 17.23
C ASP A 133 24.82 -64.05 17.75
N GLY A 134 25.86 -63.50 18.40
CA GLY A 134 26.97 -64.24 19.00
C GLY A 134 26.77 -64.64 20.48
N GLY A 135 25.68 -64.21 21.14
CA GLY A 135 25.43 -64.50 22.55
C GLY A 135 24.73 -63.36 23.30
N PRO A 136 24.46 -63.52 24.62
CA PRO A 136 23.77 -62.51 25.42
C PRO A 136 24.57 -61.20 25.49
N ALA A 137 23.84 -60.07 25.45
CA ALA A 137 24.38 -58.72 25.51
C ALA A 137 25.26 -58.50 26.75
N ALA A 138 26.41 -57.83 26.58
CA ALA A 138 27.20 -57.42 27.73
C ALA A 138 26.41 -56.41 28.60
N PRO A 139 26.58 -56.39 29.93
CA PRO A 139 25.89 -55.42 30.79
C PRO A 139 26.12 -53.95 30.38
N GLY A 140 27.29 -53.62 29.83
CA GLY A 140 27.62 -52.29 29.31
C GLY A 140 26.87 -51.92 28.03
N ASP A 141 26.59 -52.91 27.17
CA ASP A 141 25.83 -52.73 25.93
C ASP A 141 24.35 -52.48 26.25
N VAL A 142 23.79 -53.23 27.20
CA VAL A 142 22.42 -53.03 27.69
C VAL A 142 22.27 -51.65 28.34
N ALA A 143 23.28 -51.19 29.08
CA ALA A 143 23.29 -49.85 29.67
C ALA A 143 23.32 -48.75 28.59
N SER A 144 24.16 -48.92 27.56
CA SER A 144 24.27 -47.99 26.43
C SER A 144 22.97 -47.91 25.62
N LEU A 145 22.33 -49.04 25.32
CA LEU A 145 21.03 -49.08 24.64
C LEU A 145 19.93 -48.41 25.46
N ARG A 146 19.91 -48.63 26.78
CA ARG A 146 18.94 -47.97 27.68
C ARG A 146 19.15 -46.46 27.72
N ALA A 147 20.40 -46.00 27.79
CA ALA A 147 20.72 -44.58 27.75
C ALA A 147 20.34 -43.93 26.42
N GLY A 148 20.65 -44.58 25.29
CA GLY A 148 20.27 -44.12 23.96
C GLY A 148 18.75 -44.01 23.78
N ASN A 149 17.99 -45.00 24.27
CA ASN A 149 16.53 -44.96 24.22
C ASN A 149 15.93 -43.88 25.12
N ALA A 150 16.52 -43.60 26.28
CA ALA A 150 16.09 -42.48 27.13
C ALA A 150 16.37 -41.12 26.46
N ALA A 151 17.55 -40.95 25.86
CA ALA A 151 17.91 -39.75 25.10
C ALA A 151 16.95 -39.54 23.91
N LEU A 152 16.58 -40.61 23.18
CA LEU A 152 15.57 -40.57 22.12
C LEU A 152 14.24 -39.98 22.60
N GLY A 153 13.74 -40.44 23.75
CA GLY A 153 12.48 -39.94 24.29
C GLY A 153 12.54 -38.44 24.63
N GLU A 154 13.63 -37.99 25.25
CA GLU A 154 13.83 -36.58 25.63
C GLU A 154 13.98 -35.68 24.41
N ASP A 155 14.78 -36.10 23.44
CA ASP A 155 15.07 -35.33 22.24
C ASP A 155 13.86 -35.26 21.29
N LEU A 156 13.03 -36.32 21.19
CA LEU A 156 11.75 -36.26 20.46
C LEU A 156 10.76 -35.28 21.10
N MET A 157 10.72 -35.21 22.43
CA MET A 157 9.93 -34.20 23.14
C MET A 157 10.44 -32.79 22.86
N ARG A 158 11.76 -32.63 22.74
CA ARG A 158 12.40 -31.36 22.35
C ARG A 158 12.02 -30.94 20.94
N ILE A 159 12.14 -31.84 19.95
CA ILE A 159 11.68 -31.59 18.57
C ILE A 159 10.21 -31.18 18.54
N MET A 160 9.33 -31.91 19.23
CA MET A 160 7.90 -31.58 19.31
C MET A 160 7.66 -30.19 19.90
N THR A 161 8.42 -29.81 20.91
CA THR A 161 8.34 -28.48 21.53
C THR A 161 8.81 -27.40 20.56
N THR A 162 9.95 -27.58 19.90
CA THR A 162 10.51 -26.65 18.91
C THR A 162 9.56 -26.47 17.71
N LEU A 163 8.95 -27.56 17.21
CA LEU A 163 7.94 -27.50 16.15
C LEU A 163 6.62 -26.86 16.59
N SER A 164 6.22 -26.99 17.86
CA SER A 164 4.98 -26.37 18.36
C SER A 164 5.00 -24.83 18.28
N PHE A 165 6.19 -24.21 18.38
CA PHE A 165 6.35 -22.77 18.19
C PHE A 165 6.18 -22.31 16.74
N GLN A 166 6.21 -23.23 15.76
CA GLN A 166 5.96 -22.92 14.36
C GLN A 166 4.52 -22.45 14.11
N ASP A 167 3.54 -22.89 14.91
CA ASP A 167 2.15 -22.40 14.80
C ASP A 167 2.07 -20.89 15.07
N LEU A 168 2.78 -20.41 16.10
CA LEU A 168 2.88 -18.98 16.39
C LEU A 168 3.55 -18.21 15.26
N THR A 169 4.60 -18.79 14.65
CA THR A 169 5.27 -18.22 13.49
C THR A 169 4.33 -18.13 12.27
N GLY A 170 3.57 -19.18 11.99
CA GLY A 170 2.59 -19.21 10.90
C GLY A 170 1.47 -18.20 11.08
N GLN A 171 0.98 -18.03 12.31
CA GLN A 171 -0.01 -17.00 12.63
C GLN A 171 0.54 -15.59 12.44
N ARG A 172 1.80 -15.33 12.85
CA ARG A 172 2.46 -14.04 12.62
C ARG A 172 2.62 -13.73 11.14
N ILE A 173 3.08 -14.69 10.34
CA ILE A 173 3.21 -14.53 8.88
C ILE A 173 1.85 -14.20 8.26
N LYS A 174 0.78 -14.90 8.64
CA LYS A 174 -0.58 -14.60 8.14
C LYS A 174 -1.01 -13.16 8.42
N ARG A 175 -0.80 -12.67 9.65
CA ARG A 175 -1.13 -11.28 10.01
C ARG A 175 -0.35 -10.27 9.18
N ILE A 176 0.94 -10.53 8.94
CA ILE A 176 1.79 -9.67 8.12
C ILE A 176 1.31 -9.66 6.66
N ILE A 177 0.96 -10.82 6.10
CA ILE A 177 0.40 -10.92 4.74
C ILE A 177 -0.92 -10.16 4.63
N GLU A 178 -1.80 -10.26 5.63
CA GLU A 178 -3.07 -9.52 5.66
C GLU A 178 -2.85 -8.01 5.74
N ALA A 179 -1.86 -7.56 6.53
CA ALA A 179 -1.46 -6.16 6.59
C ALA A 179 -0.98 -5.64 5.24
N ILE A 180 -0.09 -6.38 4.58
CA ILE A 180 0.45 -6.00 3.25
C ILE A 180 -0.68 -5.88 2.23
N LYS A 181 -1.63 -6.84 2.21
CA LYS A 181 -2.80 -6.78 1.32
C LYS A 181 -3.67 -5.56 1.55
N LYS A 182 -3.85 -5.15 2.81
CA LYS A 182 -4.57 -3.91 3.14
C LYS A 182 -3.81 -2.68 2.68
N VAL A 183 -2.49 -2.62 2.89
CA VAL A 183 -1.66 -1.52 2.41
C VAL A 183 -1.74 -1.40 0.89
N GLU A 184 -1.60 -2.52 0.18
CA GLU A 184 -1.76 -2.59 -1.27
C GLU A 184 -3.12 -2.05 -1.71
N GLN A 185 -4.20 -2.46 -1.04
CA GLN A 185 -5.54 -1.96 -1.34
C GLN A 185 -5.69 -0.45 -1.12
N ILE A 186 -5.13 0.09 -0.03
CA ILE A 186 -5.26 1.54 0.24
C ILE A 186 -4.38 2.35 -0.73
N VAL A 187 -3.17 1.86 -1.07
CA VAL A 187 -2.31 2.50 -2.07
C VAL A 187 -3.00 2.49 -3.44
N LEU A 188 -3.59 1.36 -3.83
CA LEU A 188 -4.36 1.25 -5.06
C LEU A 188 -5.55 2.22 -5.05
N ASP A 189 -6.31 2.28 -3.96
CA ASP A 189 -7.44 3.19 -3.80
C ASP A 189 -7.04 4.65 -3.92
N LEU A 190 -5.94 5.02 -3.25
CA LEU A 190 -5.40 6.36 -3.32
C LEU A 190 -4.95 6.67 -4.74
N TYR A 191 -4.24 5.75 -5.39
CA TYR A 191 -3.74 5.93 -6.75
C TYR A 191 -4.89 6.10 -7.76
N LEU A 192 -5.90 5.22 -7.71
CA LEU A 192 -7.05 5.27 -8.61
C LEU A 192 -7.90 6.52 -8.37
N SER A 193 -8.18 6.87 -7.11
CA SER A 193 -8.96 8.08 -6.78
C SER A 193 -8.26 9.35 -7.25
N THR A 194 -6.96 9.48 -6.97
CA THR A 194 -6.15 10.65 -7.37
C THR A 194 -6.02 10.72 -8.89
N GLY A 195 -5.74 9.58 -9.55
CA GLY A 195 -5.60 9.51 -11.02
C GLY A 195 -6.90 9.87 -11.75
N LEU A 196 -8.03 9.34 -11.29
CA LEU A 196 -9.35 9.66 -11.85
C LEU A 196 -9.74 11.12 -11.63
N GLN A 197 -9.40 11.71 -10.48
CA GLN A 197 -9.62 13.13 -10.22
C GLN A 197 -8.79 14.01 -11.16
N ILE A 198 -7.51 13.68 -11.37
CA ILE A 198 -6.64 14.41 -12.30
C ILE A 198 -7.18 14.32 -13.74
N LYS A 199 -7.63 13.14 -14.17
CA LYS A 199 -8.20 12.96 -15.52
C LYS A 199 -9.53 13.69 -15.69
N ALA A 200 -10.45 13.58 -14.74
CA ALA A 200 -11.74 14.28 -14.77
C ALA A 200 -11.55 15.82 -14.78
N ARG A 201 -10.51 16.30 -14.09
CA ARG A 201 -10.09 17.70 -14.10
C ARG A 201 -9.54 18.15 -15.45
N ALA A 202 -8.72 17.31 -16.10
CA ALA A 202 -8.16 17.60 -17.41
C ALA A 202 -9.24 17.66 -18.51
N GLU A 203 -10.25 16.79 -18.43
CA GLU A 203 -11.38 16.75 -19.36
C GLU A 203 -12.40 17.89 -19.12
N ALA A 204 -12.59 18.30 -17.86
CA ALA A 204 -13.57 19.33 -17.49
C ALA A 204 -13.03 20.30 -16.41
N PRO A 205 -12.17 21.27 -16.78
CA PRO A 205 -11.52 22.19 -15.83
C PRO A 205 -12.48 23.18 -15.17
N ASP A 206 -13.65 23.42 -15.77
CA ASP A 206 -14.65 24.39 -15.31
C ASP A 206 -15.70 23.76 -14.36
N LYS A 207 -15.66 22.44 -14.13
CA LYS A 207 -16.60 21.74 -13.22
C LYS A 207 -16.22 21.94 -11.74
N ALA A 208 -17.23 21.90 -10.88
CA ALA A 208 -17.04 21.99 -9.43
C ALA A 208 -16.25 20.78 -8.90
N ILE A 209 -15.32 21.04 -7.99
CA ILE A 209 -14.38 20.04 -7.45
C ILE A 209 -15.12 18.87 -6.78
N ALA A 210 -16.17 19.18 -6.02
CA ALA A 210 -16.97 18.18 -5.31
C ALA A 210 -17.70 17.20 -6.26
N GLU A 211 -18.07 17.66 -7.47
CA GLU A 211 -18.71 16.80 -8.47
C GLU A 211 -17.71 15.85 -9.10
N LEU A 212 -16.49 16.34 -9.39
CA LEU A 212 -15.38 15.52 -9.91
C LEU A 212 -14.96 14.44 -8.91
N GLU A 213 -14.88 14.79 -7.62
CA GLU A 213 -14.59 13.85 -6.53
C GLU A 213 -15.67 12.76 -6.40
N ALA A 214 -16.95 13.15 -6.46
CA ALA A 214 -18.06 12.21 -6.38
C ALA A 214 -18.08 11.24 -7.59
N GLU A 215 -17.77 11.74 -8.78
CA GLU A 215 -17.68 10.92 -10.00
C GLU A 215 -16.48 9.96 -9.94
N ALA A 216 -15.31 10.42 -9.48
CA ALA A 216 -14.13 9.58 -9.29
C ALA A 216 -14.39 8.47 -8.26
N ARG A 217 -15.00 8.80 -7.11
CA ARG A 217 -15.35 7.80 -6.07
C ARG A 217 -16.36 6.77 -6.56
N ARG A 218 -17.35 7.17 -7.37
CA ARG A 218 -18.28 6.23 -8.01
C ARG A 218 -17.56 5.28 -8.96
N LYS A 219 -16.71 5.79 -9.85
CA LYS A 219 -15.93 4.96 -10.78
C LYS A 219 -15.03 3.96 -10.03
N VAL A 220 -14.33 4.39 -8.97
CA VAL A 220 -13.54 3.48 -8.11
C VAL A 220 -14.44 2.40 -7.47
N SER A 221 -15.63 2.76 -7.00
CA SER A 221 -16.57 1.80 -6.41
C SER A 221 -17.14 0.81 -7.43
N GLU A 222 -17.37 1.23 -8.67
CA GLU A 222 -17.84 0.37 -9.75
C GLU A 222 -16.76 -0.64 -10.17
N LEU A 223 -15.50 -0.19 -10.25
CA LEU A 223 -14.34 -1.03 -10.58
C LEU A 223 -14.04 -2.10 -9.51
N LYS A 224 -14.31 -1.80 -8.25
CA LYS A 224 -14.13 -2.75 -7.13
C LYS A 224 -15.17 -3.88 -7.09
N GLY A 225 -16.32 -3.68 -7.74
CA GLY A 225 -17.45 -4.58 -7.68
C GLY A 225 -17.99 -4.85 -6.26
N PRO A 226 -19.03 -5.68 -6.11
CA PRO A 226 -19.66 -5.99 -4.82
C PRO A 226 -18.77 -6.80 -3.85
N GLN A 227 -17.63 -7.31 -4.32
CA GLN A 227 -16.69 -8.12 -3.52
C GLN A 227 -15.42 -7.37 -3.09
N ASN A 228 -15.27 -6.07 -3.40
CA ASN A 228 -14.04 -5.30 -3.14
C ASN A 228 -12.76 -5.97 -3.69
N LYS A 229 -12.90 -6.76 -4.76
CA LYS A 229 -11.79 -7.37 -5.49
C LYS A 229 -11.74 -6.70 -6.84
N VAL A 230 -10.74 -5.86 -7.04
CA VAL A 230 -10.47 -5.29 -8.36
C VAL A 230 -9.86 -6.40 -9.21
N GLY A 231 -10.45 -6.68 -10.37
CA GLY A 231 -9.84 -7.60 -11.33
C GLY A 231 -8.54 -6.99 -11.83
N GLN A 232 -7.46 -7.78 -11.92
CA GLN A 232 -6.18 -7.26 -12.40
C GLN A 232 -6.28 -6.65 -13.80
N GLY A 233 -7.10 -7.23 -14.69
CA GLY A 233 -7.40 -6.63 -15.99
C GLY A 233 -8.14 -5.29 -15.92
N ASP A 234 -9.01 -5.09 -14.93
CA ASP A 234 -9.71 -3.81 -14.75
C ASP A 234 -8.78 -2.73 -14.19
N VAL A 235 -7.77 -3.12 -13.39
CA VAL A 235 -6.68 -2.22 -12.96
C VAL A 235 -5.82 -1.85 -14.17
N ASP A 236 -5.35 -2.84 -14.92
CA ASP A 236 -4.48 -2.64 -16.08
C ASP A 236 -5.16 -1.77 -17.15
N ASP A 237 -6.44 -2.02 -17.46
CA ASP A 237 -7.22 -1.19 -18.39
C ASP A 237 -7.38 0.26 -17.89
N LEU A 238 -7.47 0.47 -16.57
CA LEU A 238 -7.55 1.80 -16.00
C LEU A 238 -6.20 2.51 -16.00
N LEU A 239 -5.10 1.80 -15.72
CA LEU A 239 -3.73 2.30 -15.81
C LEU A 239 -3.40 2.72 -17.24
N ALA A 240 -3.78 1.88 -18.22
CA ALA A 240 -3.71 2.20 -19.64
C ALA A 240 -4.49 3.47 -20.00
N GLN A 241 -5.73 3.58 -19.51
CA GLN A 241 -6.57 4.76 -19.72
C GLN A 241 -6.05 6.02 -19.03
N LEU A 242 -5.27 5.88 -17.95
CA LEU A 242 -4.61 6.98 -17.26
C LEU A 242 -3.23 7.31 -17.89
N GLY A 243 -2.76 6.51 -18.85
CA GLY A 243 -1.50 6.71 -19.57
C GLY A 243 -0.27 6.33 -18.73
N LEU A 244 -0.42 5.33 -17.86
CA LEU A 244 0.55 4.98 -16.81
C LEU A 244 1.09 3.54 -16.91
N ASP A 245 0.95 2.91 -18.08
CA ASP A 245 1.56 1.60 -18.42
C ASP A 245 3.05 1.72 -18.78
#